data_AF-A0A1Z7ZPT6-F1
#
_entry.id   AF-A0A1Z7ZPT6-F1
#
_cell.length_a   1.000
_cell.length_b   1.000
_cell.length_c   1.000
_cell.angle_alpha   90.00
_cell.angle_beta   90.00
_cell.angle_gamma   90.00
#
_symmetry.space_group_name_H-M   'P 1'
#
loop_
_entity.id
_entity.type
_entity.pdbx_description
1 polymer ?
#
loop_
_entity_poly.entity_id
_entity_poly.type
_entity_poly.pdbx_seq_one_letter_code
_entity_poly.pdbx_strand_id
1 'polypeptide(L)'
;MNIIKFLRKPYLAILFSYLILFVSCSQYDSVEINEQNFDYTAFNEFKSQGYIIDINLIKNNKVSLIEKKKAILNQINTELNTDLSFPDKAFELANSDVEEIFEISMKEGWMTQQDVDLTNEFILNIKNDGIDIAISKYEATILELSLSSAKFEEKNIFLNIMKSLNYANPDLFKTELLNESLVANKEPWYKCAAAGVALVAATLSLASCVTVAACGLALVLVYAASNSVAAMCGGDE
;
A
#
# COMPACT_ATOMS: atom_id res chain seq x y z
N MET A 1 -65.10 -6.11 -28.32
CA MET A 1 -64.21 -5.86 -29.49
C MET A 1 -62.95 -6.69 -29.32
N ASN A 2 -62.58 -7.48 -30.34
CA ASN A 2 -61.61 -8.57 -30.24
C ASN A 2 -60.17 -8.07 -30.07
N ILE A 3 -59.72 -7.85 -28.83
CA ILE A 3 -58.33 -7.57 -28.47
C ILE A 3 -57.39 -8.66 -29.02
N ILE A 4 -57.87 -9.91 -29.05
CA ILE A 4 -57.15 -11.07 -29.61
C ILE A 4 -56.89 -10.92 -31.12
N LYS A 5 -57.79 -10.27 -31.88
CA LYS A 5 -57.58 -10.02 -33.32
C LYS A 5 -56.56 -8.91 -33.56
N PHE A 6 -56.43 -7.96 -32.64
CA PHE A 6 -55.44 -6.89 -32.73
C PHE A 6 -54.02 -7.43 -32.52
N LEU A 7 -53.83 -8.31 -31.53
CA LEU A 7 -52.53 -8.93 -31.21
C LEU A 7 -51.98 -9.90 -32.26
N ARG A 8 -52.83 -10.41 -33.18
CA ARG A 8 -52.41 -11.33 -34.25
C ARG A 8 -51.82 -10.66 -35.48
N LYS A 9 -51.70 -9.33 -35.50
CA LYS A 9 -51.20 -8.63 -36.68
C LYS A 9 -49.67 -8.77 -36.77
N PRO A 10 -49.12 -9.06 -37.97
CA PRO A 10 -47.71 -9.40 -38.14
C PRO A 10 -46.76 -8.27 -37.73
N TYR A 11 -47.16 -7.01 -37.88
CA TYR A 11 -46.36 -5.86 -37.45
C TYR A 11 -46.16 -5.80 -35.92
N LEU A 12 -47.10 -6.34 -35.13
CA LEU A 12 -46.96 -6.39 -33.68
C LEU A 12 -45.91 -7.42 -33.26
N ALA A 13 -45.83 -8.56 -33.96
CA ALA A 13 -44.78 -9.55 -33.72
C ALA A 13 -43.39 -8.97 -34.02
N ILE A 14 -43.25 -8.20 -35.11
CA ILE A 14 -42.01 -7.51 -35.48
C ILE A 14 -41.66 -6.42 -34.45
N LEU A 15 -42.64 -5.63 -34.00
CA LEU A 15 -42.45 -4.62 -32.96
C LEU A 15 -42.00 -5.25 -31.64
N PHE A 16 -42.63 -6.36 -31.23
CA PHE A 16 -42.26 -7.06 -30.00
C PHE A 16 -40.89 -7.73 -30.11
N SER A 17 -40.54 -8.32 -31.25
CA SER A 17 -39.18 -8.85 -31.45
C SER A 17 -38.14 -7.73 -31.41
N TYR A 18 -38.46 -6.56 -31.96
CA TYR A 18 -37.59 -5.38 -31.87
C TYR A 18 -37.46 -4.91 -30.41
N LEU A 19 -38.56 -4.77 -29.67
CA LEU A 19 -38.52 -4.41 -28.24
C LEU A 19 -37.73 -5.41 -27.40
N ILE A 20 -37.85 -6.72 -27.66
CA ILE A 20 -37.07 -7.75 -26.95
C ILE A 20 -35.58 -7.62 -27.28
N LEU A 21 -35.21 -7.30 -28.53
CA LEU A 21 -33.80 -7.06 -28.90
C LEU A 21 -33.21 -5.81 -28.22
N PHE A 22 -34.00 -4.76 -28.01
CA PHE A 22 -33.54 -3.54 -27.31
C PHE A 22 -33.53 -3.69 -25.78
N VAL A 23 -34.44 -4.48 -25.21
CA VAL A 23 -34.47 -4.76 -23.76
C VAL A 23 -33.42 -5.81 -23.36
N SER A 24 -33.09 -6.75 -24.25
CA SER A 24 -32.06 -7.77 -23.98
C SER A 24 -30.62 -7.25 -24.05
N CYS A 25 -30.40 -6.00 -24.50
CA CYS A 25 -29.10 -5.35 -24.46
C CYS A 25 -28.77 -4.69 -23.11
N SER A 26 -29.73 -4.52 -22.19
CA SER A 26 -29.44 -3.99 -20.84
C SER A 26 -29.03 -5.07 -19.83
N GLN A 27 -28.91 -6.34 -20.27
CA GLN A 27 -28.33 -7.43 -19.47
C GLN A 27 -26.88 -7.75 -19.87
N TYR A 28 -26.40 -7.08 -20.93
CA TYR A 28 -24.99 -6.82 -21.15
C TYR A 28 -24.72 -5.34 -20.81
N ASP A 29 -25.19 -4.91 -19.63
CA ASP A 29 -24.27 -4.08 -18.84
C ASP A 29 -23.03 -4.94 -18.78
N SER A 30 -21.98 -4.48 -19.48
CA SER A 30 -20.67 -5.07 -19.46
C SER A 30 -20.45 -5.67 -18.08
N VAL A 31 -20.06 -6.94 -18.02
CA VAL A 31 -19.12 -7.28 -16.96
C VAL A 31 -18.00 -6.28 -17.20
N GLU A 32 -18.05 -5.15 -16.50
CA GLU A 32 -16.90 -4.30 -16.29
C GLU A 32 -15.94 -5.28 -15.63
N ILE A 33 -15.17 -5.96 -16.47
CA ILE A 33 -13.82 -6.30 -16.14
C ILE A 33 -13.23 -4.91 -15.93
N ASN A 34 -13.43 -4.35 -14.72
CA ASN A 34 -12.71 -3.21 -14.24
C ASN A 34 -11.29 -3.72 -14.25
N GLU A 35 -10.61 -3.46 -15.36
CA GLU A 35 -9.22 -3.82 -15.55
C GLU A 35 -8.50 -3.08 -14.43
N GLN A 36 -8.15 -3.84 -13.40
CA GLN A 36 -7.50 -3.30 -12.23
C GLN A 36 -6.20 -2.69 -12.73
N ASN A 37 -6.00 -1.41 -12.45
CA ASN A 37 -4.83 -0.67 -12.89
C ASN A 37 -4.30 0.08 -11.68
N PHE A 38 -2.98 0.07 -11.53
CA PHE A 38 -2.32 0.80 -10.46
C PHE A 38 -2.46 2.30 -10.69
N ASP A 39 -2.99 3.00 -9.70
CA ASP A 39 -3.15 4.45 -9.72
C ASP A 39 -2.09 5.10 -8.83
N TYR A 40 -1.21 5.88 -9.45
CA TYR A 40 -0.12 6.59 -8.77
C TYR A 40 -0.44 8.05 -8.45
N THR A 41 -1.72 8.44 -8.46
CA THR A 41 -2.14 9.81 -8.14
C THR A 41 -1.66 10.24 -6.76
N ALA A 42 -1.77 9.38 -5.74
CA ALA A 42 -1.31 9.70 -4.39
C ALA A 42 0.21 9.97 -4.34
N PHE A 43 1.02 9.14 -5.00
CA PHE A 43 2.47 9.37 -5.14
C PHE A 43 2.77 10.67 -5.90
N ASN A 44 2.05 10.95 -6.99
CA ASN A 44 2.26 12.16 -7.77
C ASN A 44 1.89 13.43 -6.99
N GLU A 45 0.81 13.38 -6.22
CA GLU A 45 0.41 14.43 -5.29
C GLU A 45 1.49 14.65 -4.21
N PHE A 46 1.95 13.56 -3.57
CA PHE A 46 3.05 13.60 -2.59
C PHE A 46 4.29 14.27 -3.17
N LYS A 47 4.70 13.87 -4.39
CA LYS A 47 5.83 14.44 -5.12
C LYS A 47 5.64 15.94 -5.41
N SER A 48 4.43 16.36 -5.76
CA SER A 48 4.11 17.75 -6.13
C SER A 48 4.02 18.70 -4.93
N GLN A 49 3.55 18.21 -3.78
CA GLN A 49 3.34 19.02 -2.58
C GLN A 49 4.64 19.22 -1.77
N GLY A 50 5.71 18.48 -2.09
CA GLY A 50 7.05 18.70 -1.52
C GLY A 50 7.09 18.58 -0.01
N TYR A 51 6.45 17.54 0.54
CA TYR A 51 6.08 17.41 1.95
C TYR A 51 7.12 17.93 2.96
N ILE A 52 6.72 18.98 3.68
CA ILE A 52 7.35 19.52 4.88
C ILE A 52 6.36 19.27 6.03
N ILE A 53 6.16 18.02 6.46
CA ILE A 53 5.75 17.84 7.86
C ILE A 53 7.03 17.96 8.65
N ASP A 54 7.13 19.05 9.39
CA ASP A 54 8.27 19.29 10.26
C ASP A 54 8.22 18.32 11.46
N ILE A 55 8.83 17.15 11.31
CA ILE A 55 8.92 16.12 12.35
C ILE A 55 9.93 16.51 13.46
N ASN A 56 10.31 17.79 13.56
CA ASN A 56 11.15 18.34 14.63
C ASN A 56 10.65 18.01 16.06
N LEU A 57 9.42 17.51 16.23
CA LEU A 57 8.90 16.93 17.47
C LEU A 57 9.70 15.72 18.00
N ILE A 58 10.53 15.07 17.17
CA ILE A 58 11.33 13.90 17.57
C ILE A 58 12.52 14.26 18.50
N LYS A 59 12.92 15.54 18.55
CA LYS A 59 14.14 16.00 19.27
C LYS A 59 14.09 15.93 20.80
N ASN A 60 12.94 15.64 21.41
CA ASN A 60 12.85 15.58 22.86
C ASN A 60 13.26 14.19 23.39
N ASN A 61 14.47 14.06 23.92
CA ASN A 61 15.06 12.77 24.37
C ASN A 61 14.46 12.18 25.65
N LYS A 62 13.50 12.87 26.29
CA LYS A 62 12.92 12.44 27.57
C LYS A 62 11.66 11.56 27.45
N VAL A 63 11.14 11.38 26.24
CA VAL A 63 9.88 10.69 25.95
C VAL A 63 10.17 9.31 25.36
N SER A 64 9.42 8.29 25.75
CA SER A 64 9.62 6.93 25.22
C SER A 64 9.35 6.89 23.71
N LEU A 65 9.98 5.96 23.00
CA LEU A 65 9.86 5.86 21.55
C LEU A 65 8.40 5.59 21.11
N ILE A 66 7.64 4.81 21.88
CA ILE A 66 6.23 4.55 21.62
C ILE A 66 5.40 5.82 21.78
N GLU A 67 5.63 6.61 22.82
CA GLU A 67 4.95 7.90 23.02
C GLU A 67 5.26 8.89 21.90
N LYS A 68 6.50 8.91 21.38
CA LYS A 68 6.85 9.71 20.19
C LYS A 68 6.04 9.28 18.97
N LYS A 69 5.93 7.97 18.71
CA LYS A 69 5.15 7.42 17.59
C LYS A 69 3.65 7.74 17.73
N LYS A 70 3.10 7.65 18.95
CA LYS A 70 1.72 8.07 19.25
C LYS A 70 1.50 9.58 19.06
N ALA A 71 2.48 10.41 19.44
CA ALA A 71 2.40 11.85 19.23
C ALA A 71 2.39 12.20 17.73
N ILE A 72 3.19 11.50 16.91
CA ILE A 72 3.18 11.64 15.45
C ILE A 72 1.79 11.28 14.90
N LEU A 73 1.22 10.13 15.30
CA LEU A 73 -0.14 9.75 14.88
C LEU A 73 -1.18 10.82 15.25
N ASN A 74 -1.13 11.35 16.47
CA ASN A 74 -2.06 12.38 16.95
C ASN A 74 -1.93 13.69 16.17
N GLN A 75 -0.71 14.11 15.85
CA GLN A 75 -0.48 15.28 15.02
C GLN A 75 -1.11 15.09 13.65
N ILE A 76 -0.89 13.93 13.02
CA ILE A 76 -1.42 13.70 11.69
C ILE A 76 -2.94 13.58 11.72
N ASN A 77 -3.52 12.94 12.74
CA ASN A 77 -4.97 12.96 12.97
C ASN A 77 -5.52 14.39 13.05
N THR A 78 -4.79 15.29 13.69
CA THR A 78 -5.18 16.69 13.81
C THR A 78 -5.05 17.43 12.47
N GLU A 79 -3.94 17.27 11.76
CA GLU A 79 -3.65 17.98 10.52
C GLU A 79 -4.52 17.51 9.35
N LEU A 80 -4.79 16.20 9.27
CA LEU A 80 -5.58 15.60 8.20
C LEU A 80 -7.04 15.36 8.58
N ASN A 81 -7.44 15.76 9.79
CA ASN A 81 -8.78 15.57 10.34
C ASN A 81 -9.23 14.09 10.25
N THR A 82 -8.38 13.18 10.71
CA THR A 82 -8.62 11.74 10.78
C THR A 82 -8.76 11.26 12.23
N ASP A 83 -9.36 10.09 12.44
CA ASP A 83 -9.52 9.46 13.77
C ASP A 83 -8.89 8.07 13.77
N LEU A 84 -7.59 8.02 13.46
CA LEU A 84 -6.87 6.77 13.33
C LEU A 84 -6.23 6.35 14.63
N SER A 85 -6.37 5.07 14.93
CA SER A 85 -5.91 4.46 16.16
C SER A 85 -5.24 3.13 15.84
N PHE A 86 -3.98 2.99 16.24
CA PHE A 86 -3.25 1.73 16.13
C PHE A 86 -3.15 1.05 17.50
N PRO A 87 -3.17 -0.29 17.55
CA PRO A 87 -2.90 -1.01 18.79
C PRO A 87 -1.45 -0.79 19.26
N ASP A 88 -1.21 -0.84 20.56
CA ASP A 88 0.12 -0.57 21.14
C ASP A 88 1.23 -1.44 20.54
N LYS A 89 0.94 -2.71 20.27
CA LYS A 89 1.84 -3.65 19.58
C LYS A 89 2.28 -3.18 18.19
N ALA A 90 1.46 -2.42 17.46
CA ALA A 90 1.83 -1.91 16.15
C ALA A 90 2.94 -0.85 16.27
N PHE A 91 2.96 -0.06 17.36
CA PHE A 91 4.06 0.88 17.60
C PHE A 91 5.35 0.19 18.03
N GLU A 92 5.25 -1.00 18.63
CA GLU A 92 6.38 -1.84 19.02
C GLU A 92 7.11 -2.40 17.78
N LEU A 93 6.38 -2.74 16.71
CA LEU A 93 6.94 -3.29 15.46
C LEU A 93 8.07 -2.47 14.85
N ALA A 94 8.06 -1.14 15.00
CA ALA A 94 9.11 -0.30 14.43
C ALA A 94 10.49 -0.48 15.11
N ASN A 95 10.59 -1.30 16.16
CA ASN A 95 11.86 -1.70 16.78
C ASN A 95 12.20 -3.17 16.51
N SER A 96 11.32 -3.88 15.82
CA SER A 96 11.44 -5.31 15.54
C SER A 96 12.22 -5.54 14.24
N ASP A 97 12.84 -6.71 14.14
CA ASP A 97 13.40 -7.17 12.87
C ASP A 97 12.29 -7.68 11.93
N VAL A 98 12.67 -8.02 10.70
CA VAL A 98 11.73 -8.43 9.64
C VAL A 98 10.91 -9.65 10.07
N GLU A 99 11.59 -10.65 10.61
CA GLU A 99 10.99 -11.90 11.07
C GLU A 99 10.00 -11.64 12.20
N GLU A 100 10.37 -10.86 13.21
CA GLU A 100 9.50 -10.50 14.33
C GLU A 100 8.30 -9.66 13.86
N ILE A 101 8.49 -8.74 12.89
CA ILE A 101 7.38 -7.99 12.28
C ILE A 101 6.36 -8.95 11.66
N PHE A 102 6.80 -9.92 10.86
CA PHE A 102 5.88 -10.87 10.24
C PHE A 102 5.23 -11.80 11.26
N GLU A 103 5.97 -12.32 12.23
CA GLU A 103 5.43 -13.19 13.27
C GLU A 103 4.34 -12.50 14.09
N ILE A 104 4.59 -11.28 14.58
CA ILE A 104 3.61 -10.50 15.33
C ILE A 104 2.41 -10.16 14.43
N SER A 105 2.64 -9.71 13.20
CA SER A 105 1.57 -9.30 12.29
C SER A 105 0.65 -10.46 11.89
N MET A 106 1.20 -11.66 11.70
CA MET A 106 0.40 -12.87 11.48
C MET A 106 -0.36 -13.28 12.73
N LYS A 107 0.30 -13.27 13.90
CA LYS A 107 -0.30 -13.65 15.18
C LYS A 107 -1.48 -12.76 15.56
N GLU A 108 -1.38 -11.46 15.31
CA GLU A 108 -2.44 -10.49 15.58
C GLU A 108 -3.49 -10.41 14.44
N GLY A 109 -3.29 -11.17 13.35
CA GLY A 109 -4.22 -11.25 12.22
C GLY A 109 -4.21 -10.02 11.31
N TRP A 110 -3.15 -9.22 11.35
CA TRP A 110 -2.97 -8.06 10.48
C TRP A 110 -2.61 -8.52 9.07
N MET A 111 -1.68 -9.47 8.97
CA MET A 111 -1.22 -10.02 7.69
C MET A 111 -1.68 -11.45 7.49
N THR A 112 -2.01 -11.78 6.25
CA THR A 112 -2.17 -13.17 5.79
C THR A 112 -0.82 -13.74 5.34
N GLN A 113 -0.74 -15.07 5.19
CA GLN A 113 0.46 -15.70 4.62
C GLN A 113 0.75 -15.19 3.21
N GLN A 114 -0.29 -14.95 2.40
CA GLN A 114 -0.14 -14.37 1.05
C GLN A 114 0.52 -12.98 1.11
N ASP A 115 0.17 -12.16 2.10
CA ASP A 115 0.79 -10.84 2.28
C ASP A 115 2.27 -10.96 2.62
N VAL A 116 2.63 -11.91 3.49
CA VAL A 116 4.02 -12.20 3.86
C VAL A 116 4.82 -12.69 2.66
N ASP A 117 4.27 -13.61 1.87
CA ASP A 117 4.92 -14.18 0.70
C ASP A 117 5.18 -13.09 -0.37
N LEU A 118 4.16 -12.28 -0.68
CA LEU A 118 4.28 -11.15 -1.60
C LEU A 118 5.31 -10.12 -1.13
N THR A 119 5.34 -9.84 0.18
CA THR A 119 6.28 -8.87 0.77
C THR A 119 7.71 -9.41 0.71
N ASN A 120 7.91 -10.69 1.02
CA ASN A 120 9.22 -11.34 0.91
C ASN A 120 9.74 -11.37 -0.53
N GLU A 121 8.88 -11.71 -1.49
CA GLU A 121 9.25 -11.67 -2.90
C GLU A 121 9.63 -10.26 -3.35
N PHE A 122 8.86 -9.24 -2.92
CA PHE A 122 9.18 -7.85 -3.21
C PHE A 122 10.53 -7.43 -2.62
N ILE A 123 10.79 -7.76 -1.36
CA ILE A 123 12.08 -7.49 -0.69
C ILE A 123 13.25 -8.16 -1.45
N LEU A 124 13.08 -9.41 -1.87
CA LEU A 124 14.08 -10.13 -2.66
C LEU A 124 14.30 -9.49 -4.03
N ASN A 125 13.25 -9.03 -4.70
CA ASN A 125 13.37 -8.31 -5.97
C ASN A 125 14.07 -6.96 -5.79
N ILE A 126 13.83 -6.23 -4.70
CA ILE A 126 14.57 -5.01 -4.37
C ILE A 126 16.06 -5.33 -4.25
N LYS A 127 16.40 -6.39 -3.51
CA LYS A 127 17.79 -6.81 -3.30
C LYS A 127 18.51 -7.13 -4.61
N ASN A 128 17.86 -7.89 -5.47
CA ASN A 128 18.49 -8.47 -6.65
C ASN A 128 18.51 -7.49 -7.84
N ASP A 129 17.42 -6.76 -8.02
CA ASP A 129 17.16 -6.02 -9.26
C ASP A 129 16.90 -4.52 -9.02
N GLY A 130 16.77 -4.09 -7.77
CA GLY A 130 16.43 -2.72 -7.41
C GLY A 130 14.92 -2.46 -7.36
N ILE A 131 14.56 -1.34 -6.75
CA ILE A 131 13.17 -0.99 -6.42
C ILE A 131 12.25 -0.84 -7.63
N ASP A 132 12.73 -0.27 -8.75
CA ASP A 132 11.89 -0.07 -9.93
C ASP A 132 11.47 -1.40 -10.56
N ILE A 133 12.40 -2.36 -10.65
CA ILE A 133 12.12 -3.71 -11.16
C ILE A 133 11.22 -4.47 -10.17
N ALA A 134 11.47 -4.31 -8.86
CA ALA A 134 10.62 -4.91 -7.84
C ALA A 134 9.17 -4.42 -7.92
N ILE A 135 8.95 -3.13 -8.15
CA ILE A 135 7.61 -2.54 -8.34
C ILE A 135 6.93 -3.18 -9.54
N SER A 136 7.57 -3.20 -10.72
CA SER A 136 6.96 -3.77 -11.92
C SER A 136 6.64 -5.27 -11.79
N LYS A 137 7.50 -6.04 -11.12
CA LYS A 137 7.22 -7.46 -10.83
C LYS A 137 6.04 -7.62 -9.88
N TYR A 138 5.98 -6.81 -8.82
CA TYR A 138 4.88 -6.84 -7.87
C TYR A 138 3.54 -6.50 -8.55
N GLU A 139 3.51 -5.45 -9.38
CA GLU A 139 2.32 -5.08 -10.15
C GLU A 139 1.81 -6.25 -10.99
N ALA A 140 2.70 -6.89 -11.75
CA ALA A 140 2.35 -8.05 -12.57
C ALA A 140 1.76 -9.19 -11.72
N THR A 141 2.42 -9.55 -10.62
CA THR A 141 1.94 -10.59 -9.71
C THR A 141 0.56 -10.26 -9.14
N ILE A 142 0.31 -9.01 -8.71
CA ILE A 142 -0.99 -8.61 -8.16
C ILE A 142 -2.10 -8.68 -9.21
N LEU A 143 -1.83 -8.26 -10.45
CA LEU A 143 -2.81 -8.32 -11.54
C LEU A 143 -3.17 -9.77 -11.90
N GLU A 144 -2.23 -10.71 -11.78
CA GLU A 144 -2.48 -12.13 -12.01
C GLU A 144 -3.34 -12.78 -10.89
N LEU A 145 -3.26 -12.27 -9.67
CA LEU A 145 -3.97 -12.82 -8.51
C LEU A 145 -5.49 -12.58 -8.52
N SER A 146 -6.01 -11.74 -9.42
CA SER A 146 -7.46 -11.46 -9.55
C SER A 146 -8.12 -11.10 -8.21
N LEU A 147 -7.49 -10.19 -7.46
CA LEU A 147 -7.93 -9.80 -6.11
C LEU A 147 -9.27 -9.05 -6.13
N SER A 148 -9.97 -9.03 -5.00
CA SER A 148 -11.13 -8.12 -4.83
C SER A 148 -10.68 -6.66 -4.89
N SER A 149 -11.56 -5.74 -5.28
CA SER A 149 -11.21 -4.31 -5.38
C SER A 149 -10.63 -3.73 -4.09
N ALA A 150 -11.14 -4.17 -2.93
CA ALA A 150 -10.61 -3.74 -1.65
C ALA A 150 -9.17 -4.24 -1.41
N LYS A 151 -8.89 -5.50 -1.76
CA LYS A 151 -7.54 -6.07 -1.63
C LYS A 151 -6.58 -5.50 -2.67
N PHE A 152 -7.04 -5.24 -3.88
CA PHE A 152 -6.24 -4.55 -4.90
C PHE A 152 -5.87 -3.13 -4.44
N GLU A 153 -6.82 -2.39 -3.84
CA GLU A 153 -6.58 -1.05 -3.34
C GLU A 153 -5.52 -1.03 -2.22
N GLU A 154 -5.55 -1.98 -1.29
CA GLU A 154 -4.48 -2.16 -0.29
C GLU A 154 -3.09 -2.30 -0.96
N LYS A 155 -3.01 -3.04 -2.09
CA LYS A 155 -1.75 -3.24 -2.84
C LYS A 155 -1.33 -2.01 -3.63
N ASN A 156 -2.31 -1.28 -4.18
CA ASN A 156 -2.07 -0.01 -4.85
C ASN A 156 -1.49 1.03 -3.88
N ILE A 157 -2.06 1.11 -2.68
CA ILE A 157 -1.55 1.99 -1.62
C ILE A 157 -0.13 1.57 -1.21
N PHE A 158 0.14 0.26 -1.05
CA PHE A 158 1.48 -0.24 -0.78
C PHE A 158 2.51 0.29 -1.80
N LEU A 159 2.25 0.18 -3.10
CA LEU A 159 3.18 0.69 -4.11
C LEU A 159 3.29 2.21 -4.14
N ASN A 160 2.21 2.94 -3.88
CA ASN A 160 2.29 4.40 -3.72
C ASN A 160 3.21 4.81 -2.56
N ILE A 161 3.16 4.07 -1.45
CA ILE A 161 4.06 4.28 -0.31
C ILE A 161 5.50 3.94 -0.67
N MET A 162 5.73 2.79 -1.31
CA MET A 162 7.08 2.39 -1.71
C MET A 162 7.73 3.39 -2.68
N LYS A 163 6.97 3.89 -3.65
CA LYS A 163 7.44 4.96 -4.56
C LYS A 163 7.75 6.26 -3.83
N SER A 164 6.90 6.64 -2.89
CA SER A 164 7.10 7.86 -2.09
C SER A 164 8.34 7.76 -1.20
N LEU A 165 8.56 6.60 -0.58
CA LEU A 165 9.77 6.32 0.20
C LEU A 165 11.02 6.38 -0.66
N ASN A 166 11.00 5.73 -1.82
CA ASN A 166 12.14 5.77 -2.75
C ASN A 166 12.42 7.19 -3.25
N TYR A 167 11.37 7.98 -3.50
CA TYR A 167 11.52 9.38 -3.89
C TYR A 167 12.11 10.25 -2.77
N ALA A 168 11.63 10.06 -1.53
CA ALA A 168 12.08 10.84 -0.39
C ALA A 168 13.49 10.47 0.07
N ASN A 169 13.83 9.18 0.03
CA ASN A 169 15.09 8.61 0.51
C ASN A 169 15.61 7.55 -0.49
N PRO A 170 16.12 7.93 -1.67
CA PRO A 170 16.55 6.98 -2.69
C PRO A 170 17.69 6.07 -2.22
N ASP A 171 18.54 6.55 -1.31
CA ASP A 171 19.63 5.78 -0.72
C ASP A 171 19.14 4.55 0.07
N LEU A 172 17.87 4.52 0.50
CA LEU A 172 17.26 3.37 1.18
C LEU A 172 17.19 2.13 0.28
N PHE A 173 17.18 2.29 -1.05
CA PHE A 173 17.00 1.20 -2.00
C PHE A 173 18.10 1.10 -3.07
N LYS A 174 19.21 1.83 -2.91
CA LYS A 174 20.33 1.76 -3.86
C LYS A 174 21.05 0.42 -3.77
N THR A 175 21.01 -0.34 -4.86
CA THR A 175 21.70 -1.63 -5.02
C THR A 175 23.22 -1.51 -5.16
N GLU A 176 23.77 -0.33 -5.48
CA GLU A 176 25.23 -0.10 -5.59
C GLU A 176 25.98 -0.31 -4.25
N LEU A 177 25.28 -0.28 -3.12
CA LEU A 177 25.80 -0.67 -1.80
C LEU A 177 25.92 -2.20 -1.61
N LEU A 178 25.54 -3.02 -2.60
CA LEU A 178 25.60 -4.50 -2.53
C LEU A 178 26.80 -5.10 -3.23
N ASN A 179 27.42 -4.37 -4.18
CA ASN A 179 28.49 -4.91 -5.02
C ASN A 179 29.90 -4.45 -4.63
N GLU A 180 30.06 -3.44 -3.77
CA GLU A 180 31.36 -2.99 -3.26
C GLU A 180 31.59 -3.39 -1.79
N SER A 181 31.74 -4.69 -1.53
CA SER A 181 32.84 -5.27 -0.73
C SER A 181 32.47 -6.66 -0.23
N LEU A 182 32.98 -7.68 -0.93
CA LEU A 182 33.38 -8.92 -0.25
C LEU A 182 34.38 -8.53 0.86
N VAL A 183 34.17 -9.08 2.06
CA VAL A 183 34.96 -8.93 3.29
C VAL A 183 34.35 -7.94 4.32
N ALA A 184 33.75 -8.55 5.36
CA ALA A 184 33.32 -8.01 6.66
C ALA A 184 31.85 -7.55 6.79
N ASN A 185 30.96 -8.50 7.13
CA ASN A 185 29.82 -8.37 8.07
C ASN A 185 28.96 -7.09 8.05
N LYS A 186 28.88 -6.38 6.93
CA LYS A 186 28.02 -5.20 6.78
C LYS A 186 26.78 -5.54 5.96
N GLU A 187 25.89 -6.34 6.55
CA GLU A 187 24.48 -6.48 6.13
C GLU A 187 23.48 -5.57 6.88
N PRO A 188 23.81 -4.37 7.42
CA PRO A 188 22.81 -3.60 8.16
C PRO A 188 21.78 -2.96 7.21
N TRP A 189 22.19 -2.37 6.09
CA TRP A 189 21.30 -1.52 5.29
C TRP A 189 20.12 -2.28 4.69
N TYR A 190 20.36 -3.48 4.12
CA TYR A 190 19.30 -4.29 3.51
C TYR A 190 18.28 -4.77 4.55
N LYS A 191 18.73 -5.08 5.77
CA LYS A 191 17.82 -5.43 6.87
C LYS A 191 16.90 -4.27 7.24
N CYS A 192 17.39 -3.04 7.09
CA CYS A 192 16.61 -1.83 7.34
C CYS A 192 15.60 -1.53 6.24
N ALA A 193 16.01 -1.69 4.97
CA ALA A 193 15.09 -1.60 3.84
C ALA A 193 14.00 -2.68 3.93
N ALA A 194 14.38 -3.92 4.26
CA ALA A 194 13.46 -5.03 4.45
C ALA A 194 12.51 -4.80 5.64
N ALA A 195 13.01 -4.33 6.79
CA ALA A 195 12.19 -4.02 7.97
C ALA A 195 11.23 -2.87 7.68
N GLY A 196 11.68 -1.84 6.93
CA GLY A 196 10.83 -0.77 6.44
C GLY A 196 9.68 -1.31 5.60
N VAL A 197 10.00 -2.12 4.58
CA VAL A 197 9.01 -2.75 3.69
C VAL A 197 8.02 -3.63 4.46
N ALA A 198 8.51 -4.47 5.38
CA ALA A 198 7.69 -5.33 6.22
C ALA A 198 6.74 -4.51 7.12
N LEU A 199 7.24 -3.42 7.69
CA LEU A 199 6.45 -2.52 8.51
C LEU A 199 5.37 -1.79 7.70
N VAL A 200 5.67 -1.37 6.46
CA VAL A 200 4.64 -0.81 5.56
C VAL A 200 3.53 -1.82 5.34
N ALA A 201 3.91 -3.06 4.98
CA ALA A 201 2.94 -4.12 4.74
C ALA A 201 2.06 -4.37 5.97
N ALA A 202 2.67 -4.49 7.16
CA ALA A 202 1.96 -4.67 8.43
C ALA A 202 1.04 -3.48 8.79
N THR A 203 1.50 -2.25 8.55
CA THR A 203 0.74 -1.03 8.87
C THR A 203 -0.45 -0.84 7.94
N LEU A 204 -0.32 -1.17 6.65
CA LEU A 204 -1.43 -1.11 5.70
C LEU A 204 -2.47 -2.19 5.97
N SER A 205 -2.00 -3.37 6.37
CA SER A 205 -2.85 -4.43 6.89
C SER A 205 -3.70 -4.01 8.09
N LEU A 206 -3.22 -3.04 8.88
CA LEU A 206 -3.94 -2.44 10.01
C LEU A 206 -4.85 -1.28 9.60
N ALA A 207 -4.41 -0.48 8.63
CA ALA A 207 -5.11 0.73 8.20
C ALA A 207 -6.04 0.42 7.02
N SER A 208 -7.34 0.39 7.26
CA SER A 208 -8.33 0.46 6.18
C SER A 208 -8.29 1.86 5.57
N CYS A 209 -7.32 2.12 4.70
CA CYS A 209 -7.18 3.40 4.01
C CYS A 209 -8.28 3.54 2.96
N VAL A 210 -9.44 4.05 3.38
CA VAL A 210 -10.60 4.30 2.49
C VAL A 210 -10.54 5.71 1.87
N THR A 211 -9.63 6.58 2.31
CA THR A 211 -9.59 8.00 1.89
C THR A 211 -8.18 8.50 1.56
N VAL A 212 -8.09 9.49 0.67
CA VAL A 212 -6.85 10.20 0.29
C VAL A 212 -6.11 10.75 1.52
N ALA A 213 -6.84 11.21 2.53
CA ALA A 213 -6.26 11.66 3.80
C ALA A 213 -5.58 10.52 4.57
N ALA A 214 -6.16 9.31 4.56
CA ALA A 214 -5.54 8.13 5.18
C ALA A 214 -4.28 7.67 4.41
N CYS A 215 -4.26 7.81 3.08
CA CYS A 215 -3.07 7.55 2.27
C CYS A 215 -1.94 8.57 2.55
N GLY A 216 -2.28 9.86 2.69
CA GLY A 216 -1.34 10.90 3.13
C GLY A 216 -0.74 10.62 4.51
N LEU A 217 -1.57 10.15 5.46
CA LEU A 217 -1.09 9.72 6.78
C LEU A 217 -0.17 8.51 6.69
N ALA A 218 -0.55 7.46 5.95
CA ALA A 218 0.23 6.24 5.85
C ALA A 218 1.64 6.55 5.31
N LEU A 219 1.73 7.47 4.35
CA LEU A 219 2.99 8.00 3.84
C LEU A 219 3.84 8.67 4.93
N VAL A 220 3.24 9.49 5.79
CA VAL A 220 3.96 10.22 6.85
C VAL A 220 4.39 9.29 7.98
N LEU A 221 3.53 8.38 8.42
CA LEU A 221 3.87 7.39 9.45
C LEU A 221 4.97 6.45 8.98
N VAL A 222 4.87 6.01 7.73
CA VAL A 222 5.89 5.18 7.12
C VAL A 222 7.18 5.96 6.91
N TYR A 223 7.14 7.21 6.47
CA TYR A 223 8.33 8.07 6.38
C TYR A 223 8.99 8.26 7.76
N ALA A 224 8.20 8.55 8.79
CA ALA A 224 8.70 8.68 10.17
C ALA A 224 9.28 7.35 10.70
N ALA A 225 8.63 6.22 10.38
CA ALA A 225 9.11 4.90 10.75
C ALA A 225 10.38 4.54 9.97
N SER A 226 10.45 4.81 8.67
CA SER A 226 11.63 4.63 7.84
C SER A 226 12.78 5.51 8.29
N ASN A 227 12.53 6.75 8.72
CA ASN A 227 13.56 7.60 9.33
C ASN A 227 13.99 7.09 10.70
N SER A 228 13.08 6.55 11.51
CA SER A 228 13.43 5.91 12.79
C SER A 228 14.28 4.66 12.58
N VAL A 229 13.92 3.83 11.60
CA VAL A 229 14.68 2.64 11.22
C VAL A 229 16.03 3.05 10.63
N ALA A 230 16.06 4.02 9.71
CA ALA A 230 17.30 4.56 9.14
C ALA A 230 18.23 5.15 10.21
N ALA A 231 17.70 5.86 11.21
CA ALA A 231 18.47 6.36 12.34
C ALA A 231 19.06 5.23 13.21
N MET A 232 18.31 4.14 13.41
CA MET A 232 18.83 2.95 14.11
C MET A 232 19.89 2.19 13.28
N CYS A 233 19.87 2.37 11.95
CA CYS A 233 20.75 1.66 11.02
C CYS A 233 22.00 2.44 10.59
N GLY A 234 21.99 3.77 10.77
CA GLY A 234 23.14 4.62 10.47
C GLY A 234 24.35 4.37 11.36
N GLY A 235 24.17 3.70 12.50
CA GLY A 235 25.15 3.70 13.57
C GLY A 235 25.27 5.09 14.18
N ASP A 236 25.28 5.17 15.50
CA ASP A 236 25.67 6.41 16.16
C ASP A 236 27.12 6.75 15.73
N GLU A 237 27.28 7.73 14.84
CA GLU A 237 28.47 8.59 14.81
C GLU A 237 28.29 9.78 15.76
#